data_AF-A0A3D1YNX7-F1
#
_entry.id   AF-A0A3D1YNX7-F1
#
_cell.length_a   1.000
_cell.length_b   1.000
_cell.length_c   1.000
_cell.angle_alpha   90.00
_cell.angle_beta   90.00
_cell.angle_gamma   90.00
#
_symmetry.space_group_name_H-M   'P 1'
#
loop_
_entity.id
_entity.type
_entity.pdbx_description
1 polymer ?
#
loop_
_entity_poly.entity_id
_entity_poly.type
_entity_poly.pdbx_seq_one_letter_code
_entity_poly.pdbx_strand_id
1 'polypeptide(L)'
;MISVGRVALAREKANANEASRFDVLAAREELRAGDILFPVIDGEVVSMFKPRAPDKQLSSGVILSVDSGVSQIGALDVVATNLGQGDGVEVGHILGITKGAERIRDPETRDWLSIPAERAGQ
;
A
#
# COMPACT_ATOMS: atom_id res chain seq x y z
N MET A 1 -0.59 -6.21 0.84
CA MET A 1 -0.82 -7.19 -0.23
C MET A 1 -2.05 -6.73 -0.98
N ILE A 2 -1.95 -6.51 -2.28
CA ILE A 2 -3.05 -5.96 -3.09
C ILE A 2 -3.80 -7.16 -3.68
N SER A 3 -5.13 -7.20 -3.52
CA SER A 3 -5.94 -8.28 -4.09
C SER A 3 -6.17 -8.02 -5.58
N VAL A 4 -5.83 -8.99 -6.43
CA VAL A 4 -6.06 -8.91 -7.89
C VAL A 4 -7.50 -9.25 -8.30
N GLY A 5 -8.27 -9.92 -7.42
CA GLY A 5 -9.67 -10.24 -7.66
C GLY A 5 -10.39 -10.83 -6.46
N ARG A 6 -11.69 -11.11 -6.63
CA ARG A 6 -12.55 -11.83 -5.67
C ARG A 6 -13.16 -13.03 -6.36
N VAL A 7 -13.13 -14.15 -5.65
CA VAL A 7 -13.71 -15.42 -6.09
C VAL A 7 -14.60 -15.99 -4.99
N ALA A 8 -15.63 -16.74 -5.37
CA ALA A 8 -16.50 -17.46 -4.44
C ALA A 8 -16.42 -18.96 -4.70
N LEU A 9 -16.48 -19.75 -3.64
CA LEU A 9 -16.48 -21.20 -3.75
C LEU A 9 -17.75 -21.66 -4.47
N ALA A 10 -17.59 -22.23 -5.65
CA ALA A 10 -18.68 -22.77 -6.45
C ALA A 10 -18.90 -24.27 -6.15
N ARG A 11 -17.79 -25.00 -5.97
CA ARG A 11 -17.82 -26.42 -5.60
C ARG A 11 -16.62 -26.76 -4.73
N GLU A 12 -16.89 -27.34 -3.58
CA GLU A 12 -15.86 -27.90 -2.72
C GLU A 12 -15.36 -29.23 -3.27
N LYS A 13 -14.06 -29.50 -3.11
CA LYS A 13 -13.48 -30.82 -3.40
C LYS A 13 -14.20 -31.91 -2.60
N ALA A 14 -14.56 -33.03 -3.24
CA ALA A 14 -15.18 -34.15 -2.54
C ALA A 14 -14.15 -35.06 -1.86
N ASN A 15 -12.91 -35.07 -2.34
CA ASN A 15 -11.83 -35.89 -1.81
C ASN A 15 -10.44 -35.28 -2.09
N ALA A 16 -9.38 -35.93 -1.61
CA ALA A 16 -8.00 -35.43 -1.70
C ALA A 16 -7.44 -35.33 -3.13
N ASN A 17 -8.05 -36.01 -4.11
CA ASN A 17 -7.62 -36.01 -5.51
C ASN A 17 -8.43 -35.04 -6.38
N GLU A 18 -9.29 -34.22 -5.80
CA GLU A 18 -10.10 -33.22 -6.49
C GLU A 18 -9.73 -31.80 -6.04
N ALA A 19 -9.79 -30.85 -6.97
CA ALA A 19 -9.63 -29.43 -6.68
C ALA A 19 -11.00 -28.77 -6.47
N SER A 20 -11.06 -27.80 -5.55
CA SER A 20 -12.24 -26.95 -5.41
C SER A 20 -12.36 -26.01 -6.63
N ARG A 21 -13.60 -25.77 -7.08
CA ARG A 21 -13.91 -24.80 -8.13
C ARG A 21 -14.36 -23.50 -7.50
N PHE A 22 -13.83 -22.39 -8.01
CA PHE A 22 -14.25 -21.06 -7.63
C PHE A 22 -14.77 -20.31 -8.86
N ASP A 23 -15.83 -19.54 -8.67
CA ASP A 23 -16.33 -18.61 -9.67
C ASP A 23 -15.77 -17.22 -9.39
N VAL A 24 -15.30 -16.55 -10.44
CA VAL A 24 -14.75 -15.19 -10.33
C VAL A 24 -15.91 -14.21 -10.22
N LEU A 25 -15.97 -13.49 -9.09
CA LEU A 25 -16.97 -12.45 -8.87
C LEU A 25 -16.50 -11.10 -9.43
N ALA A 26 -15.21 -10.81 -9.28
CA ALA A 26 -14.59 -9.59 -9.78
C ALA A 26 -13.09 -9.81 -10.03
N ALA A 27 -12.55 -9.16 -11.06
CA ALA A 27 -11.12 -9.13 -11.34
C ALA A 27 -10.72 -7.68 -11.61
N ARG A 28 -9.76 -7.16 -10.84
CA ARG A 28 -9.18 -5.82 -11.04
C ARG A 28 -7.93 -5.89 -11.92
N GLU A 29 -7.26 -7.03 -11.86
CA GLU A 29 -6.12 -7.40 -12.69
C GLU A 29 -6.32 -8.82 -13.25
N GLU A 30 -5.41 -9.24 -14.14
CA GLU A 30 -5.43 -10.59 -14.70
C GLU A 30 -5.17 -11.64 -13.61
N LEU A 31 -6.05 -12.65 -13.53
CA LEU A 31 -5.89 -13.81 -12.66
C LEU A 31 -5.11 -14.90 -13.40
N ARG A 32 -4.03 -15.39 -12.82
CA ARG A 32 -3.10 -16.34 -13.45
C ARG A 32 -2.97 -17.63 -12.65
N ALA A 33 -2.55 -18.71 -13.33
CA ALA A 33 -2.22 -19.95 -12.66
C ALA A 33 -1.02 -19.74 -11.72
N GLY A 34 -1.15 -20.16 -10.47
CA GLY A 34 -0.16 -19.92 -9.41
C GLY A 34 -0.54 -18.79 -8.44
N ASP A 35 -1.61 -18.03 -8.74
CA ASP A 35 -2.15 -17.06 -7.79
C ASP A 35 -2.62 -17.73 -6.50
N ILE A 36 -2.41 -17.04 -5.38
CA ILE A 36 -2.72 -17.57 -4.05
C ILE A 36 -4.08 -17.05 -3.61
N LEU A 37 -4.97 -17.96 -3.22
CA LEU A 37 -6.25 -17.62 -2.60
C LEU A 37 -6.05 -17.32 -1.12
N PHE A 38 -6.56 -16.18 -0.68
CA PHE A 38 -6.65 -15.81 0.72
C PHE A 38 -8.12 -15.73 1.14
N PRO A 39 -8.46 -16.08 2.39
CA PRO A 39 -9.79 -15.84 2.92
C PRO A 39 -10.10 -14.33 2.85
N VAL A 40 -11.32 -14.00 2.44
CA VAL A 40 -11.79 -12.62 2.50
C VAL A 40 -11.92 -12.24 3.96
N ILE A 41 -11.11 -11.28 4.40
CA ILE A 41 -11.28 -10.62 5.69
C ILE A 41 -12.07 -9.36 5.39
N ASP A 42 -13.38 -9.40 5.65
CA ASP A 42 -14.19 -8.18 5.65
C ASP A 42 -13.74 -7.35 6.86
N GLY A 43 -12.84 -6.40 6.60
CA GLY A 43 -12.46 -5.40 7.60
C GLY A 43 -13.65 -4.48 7.89
N GLU A 44 -13.74 -3.98 9.11
CA GLU A 44 -14.67 -2.90 9.42
C GLU A 44 -14.34 -1.70 8.52
N VAL A 45 -15.28 -1.32 7.67
CA VAL A 45 -15.18 -0.05 6.94
C VAL A 45 -15.38 1.05 7.96
N VAL A 46 -14.29 1.69 8.38
CA VAL A 46 -14.36 2.88 9.25
C VAL A 46 -14.98 4.01 8.43
N SER A 47 -16.28 4.15 8.53
CA SER A 47 -17.08 5.11 7.76
C SER A 47 -16.94 6.55 8.25
N MET A 48 -16.46 6.74 9.48
CA MET A 48 -16.22 8.05 10.07
C MET A 48 -14.91 8.04 10.84
N PHE A 49 -14.02 8.94 10.47
CA PHE A 49 -12.80 9.25 11.22
C PHE A 49 -12.64 10.77 11.32
N LYS A 50 -12.00 11.22 12.39
CA LYS A 50 -11.72 12.64 12.61
C LYS A 50 -10.25 12.89 12.28
N PRO A 51 -9.93 13.70 11.25
CA PRO A 51 -8.55 13.99 10.93
C PRO A 51 -7.87 14.74 12.08
N ARG A 52 -6.73 14.24 12.56
CA ARG A 52 -5.97 14.82 13.66
C ARG A 52 -4.48 14.48 13.54
N ALA A 53 -3.62 15.28 14.16
CA ALA A 53 -2.22 14.87 14.32
C ALA A 53 -2.10 13.76 15.39
N PRO A 54 -1.12 12.86 15.29
CA PRO A 54 -0.79 11.93 16.38
C PRO A 54 -0.48 12.66 17.69
N ASP A 55 -0.92 12.11 18.83
CA ASP A 55 -0.66 12.72 20.15
C ASP A 55 0.81 12.63 20.57
N LYS A 56 1.54 11.66 20.01
CA LYS A 56 2.95 11.40 20.30
C LYS A 56 3.74 11.42 19.00
N GLN A 57 5.02 11.77 19.12
CA GLN A 57 5.95 11.63 18.02
C GLN A 57 6.06 10.15 17.63
N LEU A 58 5.71 9.84 16.39
CA LEU A 58 5.84 8.50 15.83
C LEU A 58 7.31 8.20 15.48
N SER A 59 7.63 6.92 15.35
CA SER A 59 8.89 6.45 14.77
C SER A 59 9.06 6.97 13.33
N SER A 60 10.29 6.97 12.82
CA SER A 60 10.56 7.43 11.45
C SER A 60 9.80 6.56 10.44
N GLY A 61 8.81 7.16 9.78
CA GLY A 61 8.00 6.52 8.75
C GLY A 61 8.64 6.65 7.37
N VAL A 62 8.54 5.59 6.58
CA VAL A 62 8.87 5.58 5.15
C VAL A 62 7.68 5.04 4.36
N ILE A 63 7.51 5.57 3.15
CA ILE A 63 6.60 4.99 2.17
C ILE A 63 7.32 3.82 1.51
N LEU A 64 6.74 2.64 1.61
CA LEU A 64 7.29 1.38 1.09
C LEU A 64 6.88 1.13 -0.35
N SER A 65 5.62 1.43 -0.69
CA SER A 65 5.09 1.24 -2.03
C SER A 65 3.85 2.09 -2.27
N VAL A 66 3.54 2.31 -3.54
CA VAL A 66 2.30 2.92 -4.02
C VAL A 66 1.46 1.83 -4.69
N ASP A 67 0.15 1.86 -4.49
CA ASP A 67 -0.77 0.87 -5.08
C ASP A 67 -0.63 0.77 -6.61
N SER A 68 -0.37 1.90 -7.27
CA SER A 68 -0.15 1.99 -8.73
C SER A 68 1.24 1.55 -9.20
N GLY A 69 2.14 1.12 -8.30
CA GLY A 69 3.47 0.61 -8.65
C GLY A 69 4.47 1.67 -9.16
N VAL A 70 4.15 2.95 -9.03
CA VAL A 70 5.04 4.05 -9.40
C VAL A 70 5.97 4.44 -8.25
N SER A 71 7.11 5.03 -8.59
CA SER A 71 8.08 5.54 -7.60
C SER A 71 7.73 6.93 -7.05
N GLN A 72 6.76 7.62 -7.65
CA GLN A 72 6.34 8.97 -7.28
C GLN A 72 4.88 8.96 -6.88
N ILE A 73 4.57 9.57 -5.74
CA ILE A 73 3.20 9.69 -5.23
C ILE A 73 2.58 11.01 -5.68
N GLY A 74 1.30 10.97 -6.03
CA GLY A 74 0.45 12.11 -6.30
C GLY A 74 -0.57 12.37 -5.18
N ALA A 75 -1.45 13.34 -5.42
CA ALA A 75 -2.56 13.62 -4.53
C ALA A 75 -3.55 12.44 -4.54
N LEU A 76 -4.03 12.05 -3.35
CA LEU A 76 -5.02 10.98 -3.14
C LEU A 76 -4.50 9.56 -3.46
N ASP A 77 -3.20 9.38 -3.67
CA ASP A 77 -2.61 8.05 -3.82
C ASP A 77 -2.68 7.25 -2.52
N VAL A 78 -2.97 5.96 -2.66
CA VAL A 78 -2.92 5.01 -1.55
C VAL A 78 -1.53 4.41 -1.48
N VAL A 79 -0.91 4.52 -0.30
CA VAL A 79 0.47 4.11 -0.06
C VAL A 79 0.55 3.10 1.08
N ALA A 80 1.52 2.20 0.99
CA ALA A 80 1.92 1.36 2.12
C ALA A 80 3.08 2.03 2.86
N THR A 81 3.03 2.00 4.19
CA THR A 81 4.09 2.50 5.07
C THR A 81 4.55 1.43 6.05
N ASN A 82 5.74 1.61 6.64
CA ASN A 82 6.25 0.77 7.71
C ASN A 82 5.61 1.07 9.08
N LEU A 83 4.74 2.08 9.19
CA LEU A 83 4.06 2.42 10.44
C LEU A 83 2.73 1.67 10.57
N GLY A 84 2.50 1.07 11.74
CA GLY A 84 1.24 0.43 12.10
C GLY A 84 0.70 0.87 13.46
N GLN A 85 -0.35 0.18 13.93
CA GLN A 85 -0.90 0.40 15.28
C GLN A 85 0.14 0.21 16.39
N GLY A 86 1.08 -0.74 16.20
CA GLY A 86 2.19 -0.96 17.13
C GLY A 86 3.16 0.23 17.24
N ASP A 87 3.23 1.08 16.21
CA ASP A 87 3.99 2.32 16.20
C ASP A 87 3.21 3.51 16.77
N GLY A 88 1.95 3.31 17.17
CA GLY A 88 1.06 4.35 17.67
C GLY A 88 0.26 5.07 16.59
N VAL A 89 0.18 4.53 15.37
CA VAL A 89 -0.71 5.06 14.32
C VAL A 89 -2.16 4.66 14.58
N GLU A 90 -3.05 5.64 14.56
CA GLU A 90 -4.50 5.45 14.70
C GLU A 90 -5.22 5.98 13.46
N VAL A 91 -6.43 5.46 13.22
CA VAL A 91 -7.27 5.92 12.12
C VAL A 91 -7.61 7.40 12.31
N GLY A 92 -7.39 8.20 11.26
CA GLY A 92 -7.56 9.66 11.29
C GLY A 92 -6.26 10.43 11.53
N HIS A 93 -5.14 9.77 11.81
CA HIS A 93 -3.84 10.45 11.87
C HIS A 93 -3.44 11.04 10.51
N ILE A 94 -3.08 12.32 10.50
CA ILE A 94 -2.48 13.03 9.35
C ILE A 94 -0.97 13.13 9.60
N LEU A 95 -0.17 12.77 8.58
CA LEU A 95 1.29 12.77 8.64
C LEU A 95 1.86 13.62 7.52
N GLY A 96 2.84 14.46 7.83
CA GLY A 96 3.57 15.22 6.82
C GLY A 96 4.48 14.31 5.98
N ILE A 97 4.50 14.51 4.67
CA ILE A 97 5.38 13.79 3.75
C ILE A 97 6.56 14.69 3.37
N THR A 98 7.76 14.16 3.53
CA THR A 98 9.01 14.82 3.17
C THR A 98 9.76 13.95 2.16
N LYS A 99 10.14 14.54 1.02
CA LYS A 99 11.06 13.92 0.09
C LYS A 99 12.49 14.14 0.62
N GLY A 100 13.22 13.05 0.82
CA GLY A 100 14.60 13.09 1.31
C GLY A 100 15.53 13.82 0.33
N ALA A 101 16.67 14.28 0.84
CA ALA A 101 17.71 14.85 0.01
C ALA A 101 18.23 13.81 -1.01
N GLU A 102 18.39 14.22 -2.25
CA GLU A 102 18.83 13.35 -3.35
C GLU A 102 20.14 13.88 -3.93
N ARG A 103 21.01 12.98 -4.41
CA ARG A 103 22.21 13.38 -5.17
C ARG A 103 21.98 13.16 -6.65
N ILE A 104 22.02 14.23 -7.42
CA ILE A 104 21.92 14.16 -8.88
C ILE A 104 23.31 14.36 -9.48
N ARG A 105 23.53 13.72 -10.63
CA ARG A 105 24.75 13.94 -11.40
C ARG A 105 24.49 15.01 -12.45
N ASP A 106 25.28 16.07 -12.40
CA ASP A 106 25.23 17.14 -13.40
C ASP A 106 25.64 16.58 -14.78
N PRO A 107 24.81 16.73 -15.84
CA PRO A 107 25.13 16.23 -17.17
C PRO A 107 26.32 16.93 -17.83
N GLU A 108 26.61 18.17 -17.47
CA GLU A 108 27.70 18.98 -18.05
C GLU A 108 28.99 18.82 -17.25
N THR A 109 28.96 19.13 -15.95
CA THR A 109 30.17 19.10 -15.10
C THR A 109 30.53 17.68 -14.64
N ARG A 110 29.58 16.74 -14.69
CA ARG A 110 29.69 15.36 -14.16
C ARG A 110 29.84 15.27 -12.65
N ASP A 111 29.75 16.39 -11.95
CA ASP A 111 29.80 16.46 -10.49
C ASP A 111 28.48 16.02 -9.86
N TRP A 112 28.58 15.60 -8.60
CA TRP A 112 27.42 15.20 -7.81
C TRP A 112 26.88 16.38 -7.02
N LEU A 113 25.72 16.88 -7.41
CA LEU A 113 25.00 17.96 -6.73
C LEU A 113 24.02 17.37 -5.71
N SER A 114 23.88 18.03 -4.56
CA SER A 114 22.91 17.64 -3.54
C SER A 114 21.65 18.50 -3.66
N ILE A 115 20.51 17.85 -3.87
CA ILE A 115 19.19 18.46 -3.79
C ILE A 115 18.74 18.42 -2.32
N PRO A 116 18.36 19.54 -1.70
CA PRO A 116 17.87 19.56 -0.33
C PRO A 116 16.54 18.81 -0.22
N ALA A 117 16.26 18.30 0.98
CA ALA A 117 14.96 17.70 1.29
C ALA A 117 13.84 18.75 1.17
N GLU A 118 12.69 18.34 0.65
CA GLU A 118 11.52 19.20 0.47
C GLU A 118 10.26 18.58 1.05
N ARG A 119 9.31 19.43 1.46
CA ARG A 119 7.99 18.97 1.89
C ARG A 119 7.16 18.63 0.65
N ALA A 120 6.74 17.37 0.54
CA ALA A 120 5.99 16.87 -0.60
C ALA A 120 4.47 16.87 -0.37
N GLY A 121 4.01 16.81 0.88
CA GLY A 121 2.58 16.74 1.17
C GLY A 121 2.23 16.58 2.65
N GLN A 122 0.96 16.23 2.90
CA GLN A 122 0.37 15.89 4.19
C GLN A 122 -0.82 14.94 4.00
#